data_AF-A0A1F7N9Q2-F1
#
_entry.id   AF-A0A1F7N9Q2-F1
#
_cell.length_a   1.000
_cell.length_b   1.000
_cell.length_c   1.000
_cell.angle_alpha   90.00
_cell.angle_beta   90.00
_cell.angle_gamma   90.00
#
_symmetry.space_group_name_H-M   'P 1'
#
loop_
_entity.id
_entity.type
_entity.pdbx_description
1 polymer ?
#
loop_
_entity_poly.entity_id
_entity_poly.type
_entity_poly.pdbx_seq_one_letter_code
_entity_poly.pdbx_strand_id
1 'polypeptide(L)' 'MAAGEAPITQAVKWIEDQLRDNPGTDRVKLLDEAAQRFDLSPLDADFLLRQLAQRKKAP' A
#
# COMPACT_ATOMS: atom_id res chain seq x y z
N MET A 1 10.65 18.25 14.59
CA MET A 1 10.05 18.20 13.24
C MET A 1 8.77 17.41 13.37
N ALA A 2 7.64 17.95 12.94
CA ALA A 2 6.34 17.30 13.07
C ALA A 2 6.45 15.90 12.47
N ALA A 3 6.17 14.85 13.25
CA ALA A 3 5.91 13.54 12.69
C ALA A 3 4.55 13.62 11.99
N GLY A 4 4.51 14.36 10.88
CA GLY A 4 3.43 14.27 9.92
C GLY A 4 3.42 12.82 9.46
N GLU A 5 2.27 12.19 9.62
CA GLU A 5 2.09 10.76 9.39
C GLU A 5 2.72 10.37 8.04
N ALA A 6 3.68 9.43 8.07
CA ALA A 6 4.47 9.09 6.88
C ALA A 6 3.53 8.71 5.72
N PRO A 7 3.79 9.17 4.48
CA PRO A 7 2.91 8.92 3.33
C PRO A 7 2.68 7.42 3.10
N ILE A 8 3.65 6.58 3.45
CA ILE A 8 3.53 5.12 3.43
C ILE A 8 2.42 4.59 4.35
N THR A 9 2.21 5.17 5.52
CA THR A 9 1.15 4.76 6.46
C THR A 9 -0.23 5.07 5.89
N GLN A 10 -0.36 6.23 5.22
CA GLN A 10 -1.61 6.63 4.58
C GLN A 10 -1.91 5.74 3.36
N ALA A 11 -0.88 5.39 2.58
CA ALA A 11 -0.98 4.43 1.49
C ALA A 11 -1.44 3.04 1.96
N VAL A 12 -0.87 2.52 3.05
CA VAL A 12 -1.31 1.22 3.62
C VAL A 12 -2.79 1.26 3.98
N LYS A 13 -3.22 2.29 4.74
CA LYS A 13 -4.63 2.43 5.14
C LYS A 13 -5.55 2.45 3.93
N TRP A 14 -5.18 3.20 2.89
CA TRP A 14 -5.96 3.28 1.65
C TRP A 14 -6.02 1.93 0.92
N ILE A 15 -4.91 1.22 0.77
CA ILE A 15 -4.88 -0.11 0.13
C ILE A 15 -5.75 -1.11 0.91
N GLU A 16 -5.69 -1.10 2.24
CA GLU A 16 -6.51 -1.98 3.09
C GLU A 16 -8.01 -1.68 2.96
N ASP A 17 -8.37 -0.40 2.86
CA ASP A 17 -9.75 0.04 2.61
C ASP A 17 -10.25 -0.45 1.25
N GLN A 18 -9.45 -0.27 0.19
CA GLN A 18 -9.78 -0.78 -1.14
C GLN A 18 -9.90 -2.30 -1.21
N LEU A 19 -9.06 -3.04 -0.48
CA LEU A 19 -9.15 -4.49 -0.36
C LEU A 19 -10.35 -4.94 0.48
N ARG A 20 -10.83 -4.12 1.40
CA ARG A 20 -12.04 -4.41 2.18
C ARG A 20 -13.29 -4.26 1.31
N ASP A 21 -13.38 -3.19 0.54
CA ASP A 21 -14.48 -2.97 -0.41
C ASP A 21 -14.43 -3.96 -1.57
N ASN A 22 -13.24 -4.22 -2.11
CA ASN A 22 -13.03 -5.10 -3.26
C ASN A 22 -11.86 -6.07 -3.01
N PRO A 23 -12.09 -7.20 -2.32
CA PRO A 23 -11.04 -8.19 -2.04
C PRO A 23 -10.48 -8.89 -3.28
N GLY A 24 -11.17 -8.79 -4.42
CA GLY A 24 -10.73 -9.31 -5.72
C GLY A 24 -9.82 -8.37 -6.51
N THR A 25 -9.62 -7.13 -6.06
CA THR A 25 -8.78 -6.15 -6.77
C THR A 25 -7.32 -6.55 -6.71
N ASP A 26 -6.61 -6.29 -7.82
CA ASP A 26 -5.18 -6.55 -7.91
C ASP A 26 -4.41 -5.62 -6.97
N ARG A 27 -3.68 -6.23 -6.02
CA ARG A 27 -2.86 -5.50 -5.04
C ARG A 27 -1.77 -4.67 -5.71
N VAL A 28 -1.26 -5.11 -6.87
CA VAL A 28 -0.25 -4.38 -7.63
C VAL A 28 -0.85 -3.09 -8.20
N LYS A 29 -2.10 -3.13 -8.69
CA LYS A 29 -2.80 -1.92 -9.13
C LYS A 29 -3.01 -0.93 -7.99
N LEU A 30 -3.52 -1.41 -6.85
CA LEU A 30 -3.72 -0.57 -5.67
C LEU A 30 -2.40 0.05 -5.18
N LEU A 31 -1.30 -0.70 -5.25
CA LEU A 31 0.01 -0.16 -4.93
C LEU A 31 0.41 0.99 -5.86
N ASP A 32 0.24 0.82 -7.17
CA ASP A 32 0.60 1.83 -8.17
C ASP A 32 -0.22 3.11 -7.96
N GLU A 33 -1.54 2.96 -7.74
CA GLU A 33 -2.44 4.06 -7.41
C GLU A 33 -2.05 4.76 -6.11
N ALA A 34 -1.71 3.99 -5.07
CA ALA A 34 -1.25 4.55 -3.81
C ALA A 34 0.10 5.27 -3.96
N ALA A 35 1.01 4.73 -4.78
CA ALA A 35 2.32 5.33 -5.02
C ALA A 35 2.19 6.71 -5.67
N GLN A 36 1.31 6.83 -6.68
CA GLN A 36 1.02 8.10 -7.33
C GLN A 36 0.25 9.05 -6.41
N ARG A 37 -0.71 8.54 -5.62
CA ARG A 37 -1.58 9.36 -4.77
C ARG A 37 -0.88 9.94 -3.55
N PHE A 38 0.05 9.20 -2.96
CA PHE A 38 0.74 9.57 -1.72
C PHE A 38 2.19 10.00 -1.95
N ASP A 39 2.59 10.17 -3.22
CA ASP A 39 3.96 10.56 -3.60
C ASP A 39 5.00 9.62 -2.98
N LEU A 40 4.75 8.31 -3.10
CA LEU A 40 5.63 7.30 -2.52
C LEU A 40 6.94 7.20 -3.29
N SER A 41 8.03 7.10 -2.55
CA SER A 41 9.33 6.81 -3.13
C SER A 41 9.30 5.41 -3.77
N PRO A 42 10.12 5.13 -4.79
CA PRO A 42 10.26 3.78 -5.34
C PRO A 42 10.60 2.72 -4.27
N LEU A 43 11.34 3.11 -3.23
CA LEU A 43 11.65 2.27 -2.08
C LEU A 43 10.42 1.95 -1.22
N ASP A 44 9.54 2.92 -1.00
CA ASP A 44 8.30 2.73 -0.23
C ASP A 44 7.33 1.83 -1.00
N ALA A 45 7.22 2.01 -2.31
CA ALA A 45 6.41 1.17 -3.17
C ALA A 45 6.91 -0.29 -3.18
N ASP A 46 8.22 -0.50 -3.32
CA ASP A 46 8.81 -1.85 -3.27
C ASP A 46 8.62 -2.52 -1.90
N PHE A 47 8.76 -1.76 -0.81
CA PHE A 47 8.46 -2.26 0.54
C PHE A 47 7.01 -2.73 0.66
N LEU A 48 6.05 -1.92 0.22
CA LEU A 48 4.63 -2.25 0.24
C LEU A 48 4.31 -3.45 -0.64
N LEU A 49 4.90 -3.55 -1.83
CA LEU A 49 4.72 -4.70 -2.72
C LEU A 49 5.11 -6.00 -2.01
N ARG A 50 6.29 -6.02 -1.38
CA ARG A 50 6.79 -7.18 -0.62
C ARG A 50 5.87 -7.51 0.55
N GLN A 51 5.43 -6.50 1.29
CA GLN A 51 4.50 -6.66 2.42
C GLN A 51 3.18 -7.31 1.97
N LEU A 52 2.59 -6.80 0.89
CA LEU A 52 1.35 -7.29 0.32
C LEU A 52 1.48 -8.71 -0.27
N ALA A 53 2.64 -9.04 -0.85
CA ALA A 53 2.94 -10.38 -1.36
C ALA A 53 3.10 -11.40 -0.23
N GLN A 54 3.80 -11.04 0.86
CA GLN A 54 3.99 -11.91 2.01
C GLN A 54 2.69 -12.20 2.75
N ARG A 55 1.80 -11.22 2.85
CA ARG A 55 0.52 -11.34 3.56
C ARG A 55 -0.50 -12.27 2.88
N LYS A 56 -0.30 -12.67 1.62
CA LYS A 56 -1.12 -13.69 0.94
C LYS A 56 -0.68 -15.12 1.28
N LYS A 57 0.45 -15.29 1.98
CA LYS A 57 1.04 -16.57 2.35
C LYS A 57 0.85 -16.82 3.85
N ALA A 58 -0.39 -16.78 4.33
CA ALA A 58 -0.75 -17.45 5.58
C ALA A 58 -1.33 -18.83 5.19
N PRO A 59 -0.78 -19.95 5.71
CA PRO A 59 -1.26 -21.30 5.44
C PRO A 59 -2.67 -21.56 5.99
#